data_AF-A0A942MKV6-F1
#
_entry.id   AF-A0A942MKV6-F1
#
_cell.length_a   1.000
_cell.length_b   1.000
_cell.length_c   1.000
_cell.angle_alpha   90.00
_cell.angle_beta   90.00
_cell.angle_gamma   90.00
#
_symmetry.space_group_name_H-M   'P 1'
#
loop_
_entity.id
_entity.type
_entity.pdbx_description
1 polymer ?
#
loop_
_entity_poly.entity_id
_entity_poly.type
_entity_poly.pdbx_seq_one_letter_code
_entity_poly.pdbx_strand_id
1 'polypeptide(L)'
;MKPGRVIIKGAGDLASGVAHRLWYAGFDVIMLELPAPVVVRRTVSFAAAVFSGCAQIEGVSARLCRDSGEAEKLLEKRIIPVLVDPAGSLINCLRPQAFVDAAMAKKNTGATIGAAPVVVALGPGFTAGVDVDAVIETKRGHNLGRVIYSGTAAENTGIPGGVGGFTVERLLRAPVNGTFLPHKEIGEIAAAGETVATVDGMPVVAAIDGLLRGLLFPASIVKKGMKVGDIDPRGSEADCYTISDKARAVAGGVLEALMHLNHRMSYDKKGGEKI
;
A
#
# COMPACT_ATOMS: atom_id res chain seq x y z
N MET A 1 14.01 -19.91 5.82
CA MET A 1 14.27 -18.80 6.75
C MET A 1 13.38 -18.98 7.98
N LYS A 2 13.85 -18.74 9.21
CA LYS A 2 12.90 -18.54 10.32
C LYS A 2 12.24 -17.18 10.08
N PRO A 3 10.91 -17.11 9.90
CA PRO A 3 10.24 -15.82 9.73
C PRO A 3 10.63 -14.90 10.88
N GLY A 4 10.96 -13.65 10.56
CA GLY A 4 11.24 -12.65 11.57
C GLY A 4 10.55 -11.34 11.22
N ARG A 5 11.09 -10.25 11.73
CA ARG A 5 10.44 -8.95 11.67
C ARG A 5 10.64 -8.25 10.33
N VAL A 6 9.54 -7.79 9.74
CA VAL A 6 9.52 -6.92 8.57
C VAL A 6 8.81 -5.62 8.92
N ILE A 7 9.46 -4.50 8.61
CA ILE A 7 8.82 -3.18 8.68
C ILE A 7 8.41 -2.77 7.28
N ILE A 8 7.17 -2.32 7.13
CA ILE A 8 6.63 -1.79 5.88
C ILE A 8 6.32 -0.32 6.09
N LYS A 9 6.96 0.58 5.33
CA LYS A 9 6.58 1.99 5.29
C LYS A 9 5.44 2.16 4.29
N GLY A 10 4.35 2.76 4.72
CA GLY A 10 3.06 2.79 4.03
C GLY A 10 2.14 1.64 4.45
N ALA A 11 0.84 1.90 4.47
CA ALA A 11 -0.25 0.97 4.76
C ALA A 11 -1.42 1.09 3.77
N GLY A 12 -1.16 1.66 2.60
CA GLY A 12 -2.06 1.68 1.43
C GLY A 12 -2.41 0.28 0.88
N ASP A 13 -3.21 0.23 -0.19
CA ASP A 13 -3.69 -1.02 -0.84
C ASP A 13 -2.55 -2.01 -1.16
N LEU A 14 -1.49 -1.55 -1.85
CA LEU A 14 -0.36 -2.42 -2.19
C LEU A 14 0.43 -2.86 -0.95
N ALA A 15 0.71 -1.94 -0.02
CA ALA A 15 1.42 -2.24 1.21
C ALA A 15 0.64 -3.26 2.08
N SER A 16 -0.68 -3.17 2.10
CA SER A 16 -1.55 -4.09 2.83
C SER A 16 -1.56 -5.48 2.22
N GLY A 17 -1.53 -5.58 0.87
CA GLY A 17 -1.32 -6.85 0.20
C GLY A 17 0.02 -7.50 0.53
N VAL A 18 1.09 -6.71 0.61
CA VAL A 18 2.42 -7.17 1.06
C VAL A 18 2.35 -7.64 2.50
N ALA A 19 1.82 -6.82 3.41
CA ALA A 19 1.68 -7.14 4.82
C ALA A 19 0.91 -8.45 5.02
N HIS A 20 -0.24 -8.59 4.35
CA HIS A 20 -1.06 -9.80 4.40
C HIS A 20 -0.28 -11.04 3.94
N ARG A 21 0.43 -10.98 2.81
CA ARG A 21 1.21 -12.14 2.33
C ARG A 21 2.35 -12.51 3.27
N LEU A 22 3.10 -11.53 3.76
CA LEU A 22 4.20 -11.79 4.70
C LEU A 22 3.66 -12.34 6.03
N TRP A 23 2.52 -11.81 6.49
CA TRP A 23 1.85 -12.29 7.69
C TRP A 23 1.48 -13.77 7.62
N TYR A 24 0.92 -14.21 6.48
CA TYR A 24 0.60 -15.62 6.21
C TYR A 24 1.84 -16.48 5.97
N ALA A 25 2.92 -15.90 5.45
CA ALA A 25 4.22 -16.57 5.35
C ALA A 25 4.94 -16.69 6.72
N GLY A 26 4.31 -16.22 7.80
CA GLY A 26 4.76 -16.39 9.19
C GLY A 26 5.58 -15.23 9.74
N PHE A 27 5.75 -14.14 9.00
CA PHE A 27 6.53 -12.99 9.47
C PHE A 27 5.77 -12.15 10.49
N ASP A 28 6.53 -11.49 11.36
CA ASP A 28 6.02 -10.41 12.21
C ASP A 28 6.10 -9.11 11.42
N VAL A 29 4.94 -8.56 11.08
CA VAL A 29 4.83 -7.37 10.23
C VAL A 29 4.44 -6.18 11.09
N ILE A 30 5.20 -5.09 10.99
CA ILE A 30 4.86 -3.77 11.54
C ILE A 30 4.74 -2.79 10.38
N MET A 31 3.69 -1.97 10.37
CA MET A 31 3.47 -0.97 9.34
C MET A 31 3.65 0.44 9.90
N LEU A 32 4.32 1.31 9.14
CA LEU A 32 4.47 2.72 9.45
C LEU A 32 3.62 3.53 8.49
N GLU A 33 2.91 4.55 8.95
CA GLU A 33 2.02 5.34 8.11
C GLU A 33 2.07 6.83 8.45
N LEU A 34 1.56 7.64 7.53
CA LEU A 34 1.28 9.07 7.73
C LEU A 34 0.17 9.27 8.77
N PRO A 35 0.12 10.43 9.45
CA PRO A 35 -0.97 10.77 10.37
C PRO A 35 -2.33 10.94 9.66
N ALA A 36 -2.32 11.29 8.38
CA ALA A 36 -3.51 11.46 7.56
C ALA A 36 -3.30 10.79 6.19
N PRO A 37 -3.35 9.44 6.12
CA PRO A 37 -3.07 8.72 4.89
C PRO A 37 -4.18 8.93 3.85
N VAL A 38 -3.77 9.20 2.60
CA VAL A 38 -4.70 9.43 1.48
C VAL A 38 -4.97 8.10 0.78
N VAL A 39 -5.88 7.29 1.36
CA VAL A 39 -6.22 5.96 0.87
C VAL A 39 -7.69 5.89 0.43
N VAL A 40 -7.93 5.67 -0.87
CA VAL A 40 -9.30 5.54 -1.39
C VAL A 40 -9.87 4.13 -1.20
N ARG A 41 -9.06 3.07 -1.34
CA ARG A 41 -9.51 1.69 -1.17
C ARG A 41 -9.39 1.26 0.29
N ARG A 42 -10.07 1.99 1.18
CA ARG A 42 -9.97 1.85 2.64
C ARG A 42 -10.43 0.48 3.18
N THR A 43 -11.31 -0.22 2.46
CA THR A 43 -11.77 -1.58 2.79
C THR A 43 -10.68 -2.65 2.66
N VAL A 44 -9.60 -2.35 1.93
CA VAL A 44 -8.47 -3.26 1.67
C VAL A 44 -7.14 -2.60 1.98
N SER A 45 -7.14 -1.64 2.91
CA SER A 45 -5.97 -0.88 3.31
C SER A 45 -5.87 -0.80 4.84
N PHE A 46 -4.78 -1.32 5.42
CA PHE A 46 -4.55 -1.24 6.86
C PHE A 46 -4.32 0.20 7.35
N ALA A 47 -4.02 1.16 6.46
CA ALA A 47 -4.04 2.59 6.75
C ALA A 47 -5.39 3.07 7.31
N ALA A 48 -6.48 2.35 7.06
CA ALA A 48 -7.77 2.59 7.70
C ALA A 48 -7.69 2.59 9.24
N ALA A 49 -6.76 1.83 9.82
CA ALA A 49 -6.55 1.79 11.27
C ALA A 49 -6.11 3.14 11.83
N VAL A 50 -5.46 4.01 11.05
CA VAL A 50 -5.08 5.37 11.49
C VAL A 50 -6.33 6.20 11.84
N PHE A 51 -7.43 6.00 11.11
CA PHE A 51 -8.68 6.73 11.34
C PHE A 51 -9.62 5.99 12.30
N SER A 52 -9.78 4.68 12.15
CA SER A 52 -10.76 3.88 12.90
C SER A 52 -10.18 3.15 14.12
N GLY A 53 -8.87 3.28 14.37
CA GLY A 53 -8.14 2.55 15.40
C GLY A 53 -7.83 1.09 15.05
N CYS A 54 -8.56 0.48 14.12
CA CYS A 54 -8.34 -0.88 13.65
C CYS A 54 -8.78 -1.07 12.19
N ALA A 55 -8.33 -2.16 11.58
CA ALA A 55 -8.75 -2.60 10.25
C ALA A 55 -8.67 -4.14 10.16
N GLN A 56 -9.50 -4.74 9.31
CA GLN A 56 -9.46 -6.17 9.04
C GLN A 56 -9.57 -6.41 7.55
N ILE A 57 -8.68 -7.25 7.00
CA ILE A 57 -8.63 -7.58 5.58
C ILE A 57 -8.42 -9.08 5.48
N GLU A 58 -9.37 -9.80 4.86
CA GLU A 58 -9.26 -11.24 4.60
C GLU A 58 -8.82 -12.07 5.83
N GLY A 59 -9.39 -11.75 6.99
CA GLY A 59 -9.09 -12.47 8.25
C GLY A 59 -7.85 -11.97 9.00
N VAL A 60 -7.05 -11.07 8.42
CA VAL A 60 -5.90 -10.44 9.09
C VAL A 60 -6.33 -9.13 9.72
N SER A 61 -6.07 -8.98 11.02
CA SER A 61 -6.37 -7.78 11.79
C SER A 61 -5.15 -6.88 11.92
N ALA A 62 -5.36 -5.57 11.82
CA ALA A 62 -4.37 -4.55 12.13
C ALA A 62 -4.93 -3.53 13.13
N ARG A 63 -4.06 -2.94 13.95
CA ARG A 63 -4.44 -1.95 14.95
C ARG A 63 -3.44 -0.81 15.02
N LEU A 64 -3.96 0.41 15.15
CA LEU A 64 -3.15 1.58 15.47
C LEU A 64 -2.58 1.41 16.89
N CYS A 65 -1.28 1.59 17.04
CA CYS A 65 -0.60 1.60 18.33
C CYS A 65 0.28 2.85 18.47
N ARG A 66 0.66 3.16 19.71
CA ARG A 66 1.33 4.42 20.06
C ARG A 66 2.85 4.33 19.98
N ASP A 67 3.39 3.16 20.31
CA ASP A 67 4.82 2.95 20.46
C ASP A 67 5.22 1.50 20.15
N SER A 68 6.53 1.27 20.13
CA SER A 68 7.10 -0.06 19.87
C SER A 68 6.71 -1.10 20.91
N GLY A 69 6.52 -0.72 22.18
CA GLY A 69 6.13 -1.65 23.24
C GLY A 69 4.70 -2.18 23.07
N GLU A 70 3.78 -1.32 22.65
CA GLU A 70 2.43 -1.73 22.26
C GLU A 70 2.45 -2.58 20.98
N ALA A 71 3.32 -2.25 20.02
CA ALA A 71 3.49 -3.04 18.81
C ALA A 71 3.90 -4.50 19.11
N GLU A 72 4.85 -4.72 20.04
CA GLU A 72 5.23 -6.08 20.46
C GLU A 72 4.04 -6.87 21.01
N LYS A 73 3.25 -6.27 21.90
CA LYS A 73 2.06 -6.91 22.51
C LYS A 73 0.99 -7.26 21.47
N LEU A 74 0.88 -6.48 20.39
CA LEU A 74 -0.04 -6.77 19.29
C LEU A 74 0.47 -7.92 18.43
N LEU A 75 1.77 -7.98 18.15
CA LEU A 75 2.38 -9.08 17.41
C LEU A 75 2.18 -10.43 18.13
N GLU A 76 2.37 -10.47 19.44
CA GLU A 76 2.10 -11.65 20.28
C GLU A 76 0.65 -12.17 20.14
N LYS A 77 -0.29 -11.25 19.92
CA LYS A 77 -1.72 -11.55 19.72
C LYS A 77 -2.09 -11.81 18.27
N ARG A 78 -1.10 -11.88 17.37
CA ARG A 78 -1.30 -11.99 15.93
C ARG A 78 -2.19 -10.86 15.37
N ILE A 79 -1.84 -9.61 15.71
CA ILE A 79 -2.43 -8.40 15.14
C ILE A 79 -1.31 -7.53 14.57
N ILE A 80 -1.44 -7.08 13.32
CA ILE A 80 -0.46 -6.21 12.66
C ILE A 80 -0.49 -4.82 13.32
N PRO A 81 0.62 -4.35 13.93
CA PRO A 81 0.69 -3.00 14.46
C PRO A 81 0.85 -1.98 13.33
N VAL A 82 0.11 -0.88 13.43
CA VAL A 82 0.24 0.30 12.58
C VAL A 82 0.69 1.46 13.46
N LEU A 83 1.82 2.09 13.12
CA LEU A 83 2.39 3.23 13.84
C LEU A 83 2.37 4.46 12.93
N VAL A 84 2.05 5.62 13.51
CA VAL A 84 2.21 6.90 12.80
C VAL A 84 3.66 7.35 12.92
N ASP A 85 4.47 7.05 11.89
CA ASP A 85 5.90 7.38 11.82
C ASP A 85 6.29 7.69 10.37
N PRO A 86 5.90 8.87 9.84
CA PRO A 86 6.14 9.23 8.45
C PRO A 86 7.63 9.28 8.07
N ALA A 87 8.48 9.57 9.05
CA ALA A 87 9.93 9.67 8.87
C ALA A 87 10.62 8.29 8.88
N GLY A 88 9.97 7.24 9.37
CA GLY A 88 10.60 5.93 9.55
C GLY A 88 11.64 5.92 10.69
N SER A 89 11.49 6.82 11.66
CA SER A 89 12.42 6.96 12.79
C SER A 89 12.52 5.70 13.66
N LEU A 90 11.48 4.87 13.68
CA LEU A 90 11.41 3.64 14.45
C LEU A 90 12.11 2.44 13.77
N ILE A 91 12.47 2.54 12.49
CA ILE A 91 13.03 1.42 11.72
C ILE A 91 14.27 0.85 12.42
N ASN A 92 15.22 1.71 12.79
CA ASN A 92 16.47 1.29 13.43
C ASN A 92 16.24 0.68 14.82
N CYS A 93 15.32 1.27 15.61
CA CYS A 93 15.01 0.79 16.96
C CYS A 93 14.34 -0.58 16.96
N LEU A 94 13.46 -0.83 15.98
CA LEU A 94 12.73 -2.06 15.83
C LEU A 94 13.57 -3.22 15.25
N ARG A 95 14.77 -2.92 14.74
CA ARG A 95 15.78 -3.87 14.24
C ARG A 95 15.19 -4.97 13.35
N PRO A 96 14.54 -4.60 12.23
CA PRO A 96 13.92 -5.57 11.36
C PRO A 96 14.97 -6.41 10.63
N GLN A 97 14.56 -7.60 10.19
CA GLN A 97 15.33 -8.40 9.24
C GLN A 97 15.18 -7.87 7.82
N ALA A 98 14.04 -7.24 7.53
CA ALA A 98 13.81 -6.57 6.27
C ALA A 98 12.99 -5.28 6.41
N PHE A 99 13.29 -4.31 5.57
CA PHE A 99 12.54 -3.08 5.42
C PHE A 99 11.94 -3.01 4.01
N VAL A 100 10.65 -2.71 3.93
CA VAL A 100 9.93 -2.54 2.66
C VAL A 100 9.40 -1.11 2.57
N ASP A 101 9.90 -0.31 1.63
CA ASP A 101 9.27 0.97 1.29
C ASP A 101 8.11 0.73 0.30
N ALA A 102 6.90 0.80 0.84
CA ALA A 102 5.63 0.64 0.13
C ALA A 102 4.78 1.93 0.20
N ALA A 103 5.40 3.09 0.47
CA ALA A 103 4.71 4.37 0.58
C ALA A 103 4.20 4.88 -0.78
N MET A 104 4.74 4.33 -1.88
CA MET A 104 4.37 4.66 -3.26
C MET A 104 4.47 6.16 -3.57
N ALA A 105 5.44 6.85 -2.94
CA ALA A 105 5.68 8.28 -3.11
C ALA A 105 6.24 8.65 -4.50
N LYS A 106 6.61 7.65 -5.32
CA LYS A 106 7.23 7.78 -6.66
C LYS A 106 8.57 8.52 -6.65
N LYS A 107 9.16 8.65 -5.47
CA LYS A 107 10.49 9.20 -5.20
C LYS A 107 11.00 8.55 -3.92
N ASN A 108 12.32 8.45 -3.78
CA ASN A 108 12.91 7.97 -2.54
C ASN A 108 12.59 8.94 -1.39
N THR A 109 12.02 8.43 -0.29
CA THR A 109 11.65 9.20 0.90
C THR A 109 12.51 8.85 2.13
N GLY A 110 13.70 8.30 1.90
CA GLY A 110 14.67 7.95 2.94
C GLY A 110 14.96 6.45 3.05
N ALA A 111 14.53 5.61 2.09
CA ALA A 111 14.99 4.24 2.04
C ALA A 111 16.43 4.21 1.53
N THR A 112 17.29 3.47 2.24
CA THR A 112 18.70 3.30 1.89
C THR A 112 19.09 1.86 2.12
N ILE A 113 19.99 1.33 1.29
CA ILE A 113 20.71 0.09 1.59
C ILE A 113 21.33 0.22 2.99
N GLY A 114 21.22 -0.86 3.77
CA GLY A 114 21.70 -0.91 5.15
C GLY A 114 20.72 -0.40 6.22
N ALA A 115 19.55 0.15 5.84
CA ALA A 115 18.47 0.44 6.80
C ALA A 115 17.91 -0.82 7.48
N ALA A 116 18.07 -1.97 6.82
CA ALA A 116 17.87 -3.31 7.34
C ALA A 116 18.81 -4.27 6.58
N PRO A 117 18.98 -5.53 7.03
CA PRO A 117 19.73 -6.53 6.26
C PRO A 117 19.21 -6.76 4.84
N VAL A 118 17.90 -6.57 4.62
CA VAL A 118 17.29 -6.57 3.28
C VAL A 118 16.37 -5.37 3.15
N VAL A 119 16.54 -4.57 2.09
CA VAL A 119 15.74 -3.39 1.81
C VAL A 119 15.10 -3.52 0.42
N VAL A 120 13.77 -3.48 0.38
CA VAL A 120 12.99 -3.60 -0.86
C VAL A 120 12.11 -2.37 -1.04
N ALA A 121 11.96 -1.86 -2.26
CA ALA A 121 11.02 -0.78 -2.56
C ALA A 121 9.98 -1.20 -3.60
N LEU A 122 8.80 -0.60 -3.53
CA LEU A 122 7.73 -0.82 -4.50
C LEU A 122 7.69 0.30 -5.54
N GLY A 123 7.75 -0.08 -6.82
CA GLY A 123 7.49 0.81 -7.94
C GLY A 123 8.58 1.86 -8.20
N PRO A 124 8.27 2.91 -8.98
CA PRO A 124 9.25 3.88 -9.43
C PRO A 124 9.74 4.81 -8.30
N GLY A 125 10.88 5.46 -8.55
CA GLY A 125 11.50 6.42 -7.62
C GLY A 125 12.68 5.85 -6.81
N PHE A 126 13.08 4.61 -7.10
CA PHE A 126 14.20 3.91 -6.48
C PHE A 126 15.01 3.17 -7.54
N THR A 127 16.30 3.03 -7.30
CA THR A 127 17.25 2.27 -8.11
C THR A 127 17.80 1.09 -7.31
N ALA A 128 17.50 -0.12 -7.74
CA ALA A 128 18.03 -1.35 -7.15
C ALA A 128 19.56 -1.42 -7.32
N GLY A 129 20.26 -1.80 -6.25
CA GLY A 129 21.72 -1.80 -6.16
C GLY A 129 22.33 -0.43 -5.81
N VAL A 130 21.51 0.61 -5.65
CA VAL A 130 21.96 1.97 -5.26
C VAL A 130 21.17 2.44 -4.05
N ASP A 131 19.85 2.60 -4.19
CA ASP A 131 18.96 3.05 -3.13
C ASP A 131 18.52 1.90 -2.22
N VAL A 132 18.25 0.74 -2.80
CA VAL A 132 17.68 -0.44 -2.14
C VAL A 132 18.24 -1.73 -2.76
N ASP A 133 18.10 -2.88 -2.09
CA ASP A 133 18.61 -4.15 -2.61
C ASP A 133 17.77 -4.71 -3.77
N ALA A 134 16.46 -4.42 -3.77
CA ALA A 134 15.58 -4.76 -4.87
C ALA A 134 14.41 -3.78 -5.01
N VAL A 135 13.93 -3.62 -6.24
CA VAL A 135 12.71 -2.90 -6.56
C VAL A 135 11.69 -3.88 -7.14
N ILE A 136 10.42 -3.76 -6.74
CA ILE A 136 9.32 -4.57 -7.29
C ILE A 136 8.56 -3.77 -8.33
N GLU A 137 8.38 -4.34 -9.53
CA GLU A 137 7.58 -3.73 -10.59
C GLU A 137 6.09 -3.66 -10.17
N THR A 138 5.49 -2.48 -10.33
CA THR A 138 4.08 -2.20 -9.96
C THR A 138 3.22 -1.75 -11.13
N LYS A 139 3.79 -1.56 -12.33
CA LYS A 139 3.04 -1.29 -13.55
C LYS A 139 2.31 -2.57 -13.97
N ARG A 140 1.01 -2.44 -14.26
CA ARG A 140 0.23 -3.55 -14.81
C ARG A 140 0.79 -3.96 -16.18
N GLY A 141 0.89 -5.26 -16.41
CA GLY A 141 1.45 -5.84 -17.63
C GLY A 141 2.23 -7.10 -17.31
N HIS A 142 2.97 -7.60 -18.30
CA HIS A 142 3.72 -8.85 -18.21
C HIS A 142 4.71 -8.90 -17.04
N ASN A 143 5.31 -7.76 -16.68
CA ASN A 143 6.32 -7.68 -15.63
C ASN A 143 5.76 -7.37 -14.24
N LEU A 144 4.43 -7.32 -14.05
CA LEU A 144 3.85 -6.94 -12.75
C LEU A 144 4.31 -7.89 -11.63
N GLY A 145 4.86 -7.33 -10.56
CA GLY A 145 5.39 -8.09 -9.42
C GLY A 145 6.79 -8.66 -9.62
N ARG A 146 7.43 -8.45 -10.78
CA ARG A 146 8.81 -8.88 -11.03
C ARG A 146 9.79 -8.20 -10.08
N VAL A 147 10.75 -8.96 -9.57
CA VAL A 147 11.87 -8.44 -8.78
C VAL A 147 12.97 -7.91 -9.68
N ILE A 148 13.40 -6.68 -9.41
CA ILE A 148 14.47 -5.97 -10.12
C ILE A 148 15.63 -5.82 -9.14
N TYR A 149 16.74 -6.50 -9.39
CA TYR A 149 17.95 -6.44 -8.55
C TYR A 149 18.99 -5.41 -9.03
N SER A 150 18.80 -4.86 -10.22
CA SER A 150 19.62 -3.78 -10.78
C SER A 150 18.77 -2.92 -11.70
N GLY A 151 18.82 -1.60 -11.51
CA GLY A 151 18.02 -0.64 -12.28
C GLY A 151 16.72 -0.23 -11.57
N THR A 152 15.75 0.29 -12.33
CA THR A 152 14.53 0.92 -11.81
C THR A 152 13.26 0.21 -12.31
N ALA A 153 12.16 0.34 -11.59
CA ALA A 153 10.83 -0.05 -12.10
C ALA A 153 10.34 0.94 -13.16
N ALA A 154 9.32 0.53 -13.94
CA ALA A 154 8.72 1.40 -14.94
C ALA A 154 8.18 2.71 -14.34
N GLU A 155 8.43 3.81 -15.05
CA GLU A 155 8.00 5.14 -14.62
C GLU A 155 6.48 5.27 -14.52
N ASN A 156 6.03 6.12 -13.60
CA ASN A 156 4.63 6.45 -13.46
C ASN A 156 4.19 7.39 -14.59
N THR A 157 3.46 6.84 -15.57
CA THR A 157 2.90 7.61 -16.70
C THR A 157 1.78 8.58 -16.30
N GLY A 158 1.24 8.45 -15.09
CA GLY A 158 0.09 9.25 -14.62
C GLY A 158 -1.26 8.84 -15.21
N ILE A 159 -1.25 7.95 -16.22
CA ILE A 159 -2.45 7.45 -16.89
C ILE A 159 -2.99 6.23 -16.11
N PRO A 160 -4.23 6.28 -15.60
CA PRO A 160 -4.85 5.12 -14.96
C PRO A 160 -5.01 3.96 -15.95
N GLY A 161 -4.77 2.72 -15.49
CA GLY A 161 -5.12 1.54 -16.27
C GLY A 161 -6.63 1.46 -16.51
N GLY A 162 -7.02 1.04 -17.72
CA GLY A 162 -8.42 0.89 -18.09
C GLY A 162 -9.11 -0.24 -17.34
N VAL A 163 -10.38 -0.05 -17.00
CA VAL A 163 -11.29 -1.06 -16.45
C VAL A 163 -12.60 -0.95 -17.22
N GLY A 164 -13.06 -2.03 -17.84
CA GLY A 164 -14.32 -2.02 -18.62
C GLY A 164 -14.39 -0.95 -19.72
N GLY A 165 -13.24 -0.56 -20.31
CA GLY A 165 -13.17 0.49 -21.33
C GLY A 165 -12.99 1.92 -20.80
N PHE A 166 -13.08 2.15 -19.48
CA PHE A 166 -12.95 3.48 -18.87
C PHE A 166 -11.59 3.68 -18.19
N THR A 167 -11.06 4.91 -18.21
CA THR A 167 -9.74 5.24 -17.63
C THR A 167 -9.84 6.34 -16.59
N VAL A 168 -9.97 7.59 -17.01
CA VAL A 168 -10.02 8.78 -16.16
C VAL A 168 -11.45 9.03 -15.66
N GLU A 169 -12.45 8.66 -16.45
CA GLU A 169 -13.88 8.82 -16.20
C GLU A 169 -14.31 8.11 -14.92
N ARG A 170 -13.63 7.01 -14.59
CA ARG A 170 -13.91 6.22 -13.38
C ARG A 170 -13.40 6.89 -12.10
N LEU A 171 -12.61 7.96 -12.18
CA LEU A 171 -11.99 8.60 -11.01
C LEU A 171 -12.86 9.74 -10.49
N LEU A 172 -13.11 9.75 -9.19
CA LEU A 172 -13.74 10.87 -8.50
C LEU A 172 -12.65 11.84 -8.05
N ARG A 173 -12.81 13.13 -8.36
CA ARG A 173 -11.83 14.17 -8.02
C ARG A 173 -12.48 15.32 -7.26
N ALA A 174 -11.72 15.89 -6.32
CA ALA A 174 -12.16 17.05 -5.56
C ALA A 174 -12.33 18.27 -6.49
N PRO A 175 -13.51 18.92 -6.54
CA PRO A 175 -13.74 20.08 -7.40
C PRO A 175 -13.04 21.35 -6.86
N VAL A 176 -12.84 21.41 -5.54
CA VAL A 176 -12.24 22.53 -4.79
C VAL A 176 -11.27 22.00 -3.72
N ASN A 177 -10.53 22.91 -3.09
CA ASN A 177 -9.82 22.59 -1.84
C ASN A 177 -10.84 22.56 -0.70
N GLY A 178 -10.70 21.65 0.26
CA GLY A 178 -11.57 21.65 1.44
C GLY A 178 -11.72 20.29 2.08
N THR A 179 -12.79 20.14 2.85
CA THR A 179 -13.11 18.93 3.60
C THR A 179 -13.99 18.00 2.77
N PHE A 180 -13.54 16.76 2.57
CA PHE A 180 -14.29 15.73 1.86
C PHE A 180 -15.35 15.07 2.75
N LEU A 181 -16.58 14.98 2.26
CA LEU A 181 -17.71 14.33 2.92
C LEU A 181 -18.41 13.37 1.95
N PRO A 182 -18.27 12.05 2.12
CA PRO A 182 -18.98 11.08 1.29
C PRO A 182 -20.48 11.05 1.62
N HIS A 183 -21.32 10.88 0.61
CA HIS A 183 -22.78 10.67 0.76
C HIS A 183 -23.16 9.19 0.57
N LYS A 184 -22.22 8.38 0.08
CA LYS A 184 -22.32 6.95 -0.15
C LYS A 184 -21.10 6.23 0.42
N GLU A 185 -21.24 4.93 0.58
CA GLU A 185 -20.22 4.03 1.08
C GLU A 185 -19.60 3.18 -0.04
N ILE A 186 -18.41 2.64 0.24
CA ILE A 186 -17.77 1.68 -0.66
C ILE A 186 -18.64 0.41 -0.74
N GLY A 187 -18.91 -0.04 -1.96
CA GLY A 187 -19.80 -1.16 -2.27
C GLY A 187 -21.16 -0.74 -2.80
N GLU A 188 -21.56 0.52 -2.65
CA GLU A 188 -22.81 1.02 -3.22
C GLU A 188 -22.69 1.33 -4.71
N ILE A 189 -23.80 1.20 -5.44
CA ILE A 189 -23.88 1.58 -6.85
C ILE A 189 -24.10 3.08 -6.97
N ALA A 190 -23.34 3.74 -7.85
CA ALA A 190 -23.54 5.11 -8.26
C ALA A 190 -24.01 5.17 -9.71
N ALA A 191 -24.98 6.05 -9.98
CA ALA A 191 -25.41 6.36 -11.34
C ALA A 191 -24.61 7.53 -11.91
N ALA A 192 -24.40 7.57 -13.21
CA ALA A 192 -23.83 8.73 -13.90
C ALA A 192 -24.70 9.97 -13.63
N GLY A 193 -24.05 11.09 -13.29
CA GLY A 193 -24.72 12.33 -12.88
C GLY A 193 -25.09 12.39 -11.39
N GLU A 194 -24.94 11.30 -10.64
CA GLU A 194 -25.23 11.29 -9.20
C GLU A 194 -24.15 12.00 -8.39
N THR A 195 -24.56 12.77 -7.37
CA THR A 195 -23.63 13.33 -6.37
C THR A 195 -23.31 12.27 -5.31
N VAL A 196 -22.08 11.76 -5.32
CA VAL A 196 -21.63 10.69 -4.42
C VAL A 196 -20.90 11.20 -3.18
N ALA A 197 -20.47 12.45 -3.20
CA ALA A 197 -19.81 13.13 -2.09
C ALA A 197 -19.85 14.66 -2.29
N THR A 198 -19.40 15.41 -1.30
CA THR A 198 -19.13 16.84 -1.40
C THR A 198 -17.71 17.17 -0.92
N VAL A 199 -17.17 18.30 -1.40
CA VAL A 199 -15.97 18.93 -0.85
C VAL A 199 -16.31 20.38 -0.55
N ASP A 200 -16.35 20.75 0.73
CA ASP A 200 -16.75 22.08 1.19
C ASP A 200 -18.09 22.54 0.57
N GLY A 201 -19.08 21.64 0.55
CA GLY A 201 -20.40 21.86 -0.04
C GLY A 201 -20.48 21.70 -1.57
N MET A 202 -19.35 21.66 -2.28
CA MET A 202 -19.34 21.48 -3.74
C MET A 202 -19.49 20.00 -4.13
N PRO A 203 -20.39 19.65 -5.07
CA PRO A 203 -20.68 18.25 -5.40
C PRO A 203 -19.53 17.55 -6.12
N VAL A 204 -19.27 16.30 -5.73
CA VAL A 204 -18.45 15.33 -6.46
C VAL A 204 -19.41 14.40 -7.20
N VAL A 205 -19.45 14.54 -8.52
CA VAL A 205 -20.42 13.86 -9.38
C VAL A 205 -19.78 12.64 -10.05
N ALA A 206 -20.49 11.51 -10.05
CA ALA A 206 -20.11 10.32 -10.79
C ALA A 206 -20.24 10.55 -12.29
N ALA A 207 -19.17 10.30 -13.06
CA ALA A 207 -19.20 10.46 -14.52
C ALA A 207 -19.71 9.21 -15.26
N ILE A 208 -19.75 8.06 -14.57
CA ILE A 208 -20.15 6.77 -15.12
C ILE A 208 -20.99 6.02 -14.11
N ASP A 209 -21.81 5.09 -14.60
CA ASP A 209 -22.46 4.09 -13.75
C ASP A 209 -21.42 3.10 -13.20
N GLY A 210 -21.65 2.59 -12.00
CA GLY A 210 -20.88 1.47 -11.48
C GLY A 210 -20.85 1.42 -9.96
N LEU A 211 -19.98 0.55 -9.44
CA LEU A 211 -19.81 0.37 -8.00
C LEU A 211 -18.76 1.34 -7.46
N LEU A 212 -19.05 2.02 -6.35
CA LEU A 212 -18.08 2.82 -5.60
C LEU A 212 -17.04 1.89 -4.99
N ARG A 213 -15.90 1.76 -5.65
CA ARG A 213 -14.83 0.83 -5.27
C ARG A 213 -13.82 1.45 -4.31
N GLY A 214 -13.72 2.77 -4.32
CA GLY A 214 -12.86 3.52 -3.41
C GLY A 214 -13.46 4.89 -3.10
N LEU A 215 -13.31 5.31 -1.84
CA LEU A 215 -13.68 6.61 -1.31
C LEU A 215 -12.72 6.95 -0.16
N LEU A 216 -12.29 8.21 -0.08
CA LEU A 216 -11.51 8.69 1.07
C LEU A 216 -12.31 8.61 2.38
N PHE A 217 -11.61 8.70 3.50
CA PHE A 217 -12.26 8.83 4.80
C PHE A 217 -13.04 10.15 4.89
N PRO A 218 -14.22 10.16 5.55
CA PRO A 218 -14.92 11.40 5.89
C PRO A 218 -13.98 12.37 6.62
N ALA A 219 -14.19 13.66 6.37
CA ALA A 219 -13.40 14.76 6.91
C ALA A 219 -11.93 14.83 6.45
N SER A 220 -11.53 14.06 5.43
CA SER A 220 -10.21 14.20 4.82
C SER A 220 -10.02 15.58 4.19
N ILE A 221 -8.86 16.22 4.42
CA ILE A 221 -8.50 17.48 3.78
C ILE A 221 -7.94 17.19 2.39
N VAL A 222 -8.58 17.76 1.36
CA VAL A 222 -8.26 17.50 -0.04
C VAL A 222 -7.93 18.79 -0.80
N LYS A 223 -7.15 18.64 -1.86
CA LYS A 223 -6.84 19.72 -2.81
C LYS A 223 -7.64 19.51 -4.10
N LYS A 224 -7.99 20.60 -4.79
CA LYS A 224 -8.64 20.55 -6.11
C LYS A 224 -7.88 19.61 -7.04
N GLY A 225 -8.61 18.72 -7.71
CA GLY A 225 -8.09 17.70 -8.62
C GLY A 225 -7.54 16.44 -7.95
N MET A 226 -7.40 16.41 -6.62
CA MET A 226 -6.98 15.21 -5.88
C MET A 226 -8.01 14.09 -6.08
N LYS A 227 -7.52 12.85 -6.26
CA LYS A 227 -8.39 11.68 -6.32
C LYS A 227 -9.03 11.47 -4.95
N VAL A 228 -10.36 11.48 -4.89
CA VAL A 228 -11.15 11.26 -3.67
C VAL A 228 -11.90 9.94 -3.67
N GLY A 229 -11.94 9.24 -4.81
CA GLY A 229 -12.54 7.93 -4.94
C GLY A 229 -12.40 7.37 -6.35
N ASP A 230 -12.94 6.18 -6.58
CA ASP A 230 -13.11 5.60 -7.90
C ASP A 230 -14.30 4.65 -7.99
N ILE A 231 -14.91 4.66 -9.17
CA ILE A 231 -16.00 3.79 -9.57
C ILE A 231 -15.44 2.63 -10.40
N ASP A 232 -16.02 1.45 -10.25
CA ASP A 232 -15.75 0.29 -11.09
C ASP A 232 -16.95 0.06 -12.02
N PRO A 233 -16.78 0.19 -13.34
CA PRO A 233 -17.88 0.13 -14.31
C PRO A 233 -18.54 -1.25 -14.42
N ARG A 234 -17.94 -2.29 -13.83
CA ARG A 234 -18.55 -3.62 -13.76
C ARG A 234 -19.73 -3.69 -12.78
N GLY A 235 -19.98 -2.63 -12.03
CA GLY A 235 -21.12 -2.56 -11.11
C GLY A 235 -21.05 -3.65 -10.04
N SER A 236 -22.16 -4.35 -9.85
CA SER A 236 -22.32 -5.38 -8.79
C SER A 236 -21.33 -6.55 -8.88
N GLU A 237 -20.70 -6.78 -10.03
CA GLU A 237 -19.67 -7.82 -10.19
C GLU A 237 -18.27 -7.37 -9.73
N ALA A 238 -18.10 -6.09 -9.40
CA ALA A 238 -16.82 -5.54 -8.98
C ALA A 238 -16.52 -5.89 -7.52
N ASP A 239 -15.30 -6.35 -7.26
CA ASP A 239 -14.82 -6.59 -5.91
C ASP A 239 -14.10 -5.36 -5.32
N CYS A 240 -14.65 -4.85 -4.22
CA CYS A 240 -14.08 -3.79 -3.40
C CYS A 240 -13.61 -4.24 -2.01
N TYR A 241 -13.81 -5.49 -1.61
CA TYR A 241 -13.50 -5.99 -0.25
C TYR A 241 -12.32 -6.97 -0.20
N THR A 242 -11.79 -7.39 -1.35
CA THR A 242 -10.62 -8.26 -1.41
C THR A 242 -9.37 -7.58 -1.97
N ILE A 243 -8.22 -8.11 -1.54
CA ILE A 243 -6.90 -7.73 -2.00
C ILE A 243 -6.82 -7.99 -3.50
N SER A 244 -6.49 -6.92 -4.23
CA SER A 244 -6.45 -6.95 -5.70
C SER A 244 -5.41 -7.93 -6.24
N ASP A 245 -5.68 -8.44 -7.45
CA ASP A 245 -4.72 -9.14 -8.30
C ASP A 245 -3.32 -8.47 -8.32
N LYS A 246 -3.31 -7.15 -8.45
CA LYS A 246 -2.10 -6.33 -8.46
C LYS A 246 -1.37 -6.36 -7.12
N ALA A 247 -2.08 -6.14 -6.03
CA ALA A 247 -1.50 -6.19 -4.69
C ALA A 247 -0.95 -7.59 -4.39
N ARG A 248 -1.64 -8.66 -4.82
CA ARG A 248 -1.15 -10.05 -4.71
C ARG A 248 0.10 -10.29 -5.55
N ALA A 249 0.17 -9.82 -6.79
CA ALA A 249 1.36 -10.00 -7.63
C ALA A 249 2.57 -9.29 -7.02
N VAL A 250 2.41 -8.02 -6.63
CA VAL A 250 3.45 -7.22 -5.97
C VAL A 250 3.93 -7.85 -4.66
N ALA A 251 2.99 -8.33 -3.84
CA ALA A 251 3.33 -9.04 -2.61
C ALA A 251 4.16 -10.31 -2.86
N GLY A 252 3.95 -10.98 -4.00
CA GLY A 252 4.73 -12.15 -4.42
C GLY A 252 6.17 -11.78 -4.70
N GLY A 253 6.38 -10.73 -5.48
CA GLY A 253 7.71 -10.18 -5.73
C GLY A 253 8.43 -9.80 -4.44
N VAL A 254 7.74 -9.17 -3.48
CA VAL A 254 8.35 -8.86 -2.17
C VAL A 254 8.78 -10.13 -1.46
N LEU A 255 7.88 -11.11 -1.31
CA LEU A 255 8.22 -12.37 -0.62
C LEU A 255 9.39 -13.09 -1.31
N GLU A 256 9.40 -13.14 -2.64
CA GLU A 256 10.50 -13.70 -3.45
C GLU A 256 11.81 -12.96 -3.17
N ALA A 257 11.82 -11.62 -3.23
CA ALA A 257 12.99 -10.81 -2.97
C ALA A 257 13.57 -11.06 -1.56
N LEU A 258 12.71 -11.08 -0.54
CA LEU A 258 13.13 -11.32 0.85
C LEU A 258 13.76 -12.71 1.00
N MET A 259 13.17 -13.75 0.41
CA MET A 259 13.71 -15.11 0.46
C MET A 259 15.05 -15.23 -0.27
N HIS A 260 15.13 -14.68 -1.49
CA HIS A 260 16.32 -14.77 -2.35
C HIS A 260 17.52 -14.01 -1.76
N LEU A 261 17.33 -12.75 -1.37
CA LEU A 261 18.40 -11.90 -0.84
C LEU A 261 18.93 -12.45 0.50
N ASN A 262 18.05 -12.95 1.35
CA ASN A 262 18.48 -13.57 2.61
C ASN A 262 19.22 -14.90 2.40
N HIS A 263 18.84 -15.69 1.39
CA HIS A 263 19.58 -16.90 1.02
C HIS A 263 20.99 -16.56 0.53
N ARG A 264 21.12 -15.57 -0.36
CA ARG A 264 22.44 -15.07 -0.83
C ARG A 264 23.34 -14.61 0.31
N MET A 265 22.83 -13.79 1.24
CA MET A 265 23.62 -13.37 2.41
C MET A 265 24.10 -14.54 3.28
N SER A 266 23.27 -15.59 3.40
CA SER A 266 23.64 -16.79 4.15
C SER A 266 24.70 -17.63 3.44
N TYR A 267 24.72 -17.60 2.10
CA TYR A 267 25.69 -18.30 1.25
C TYR A 267 27.03 -17.56 1.21
N ASP A 268 27.02 -16.25 1.04
CA ASP A 268 28.23 -15.41 1.02
C ASP A 268 28.97 -15.47 2.37
N LYS A 269 28.24 -15.49 3.50
CA LYS A 269 28.83 -15.68 4.84
C LYS A 269 29.49 -17.05 5.04
N LYS A 270 29.16 -18.04 4.22
CA LYS A 270 29.75 -19.39 4.24
C LYS A 270 30.89 -19.56 3.24
N GLY A 271 31.32 -18.49 2.55
CA GLY A 271 32.45 -18.52 1.62
C GLY A 271 32.15 -19.17 0.26
N GLY A 272 30.89 -19.19 -0.18
CA GLY A 272 30.54 -19.69 -1.52
C GLY A 272 30.91 -18.69 -2.62
N GLU A 273 31.40 -19.18 -3.76
CA GLU A 273 31.66 -18.36 -4.95
C GLU A 273 30.37 -17.71 -5.48
N LYS A 274 30.45 -16.43 -5.88
CA LYS A 274 29.33 -15.66 -6.43
C LYS A 274 28.81 -16.33 -7.72
N ILE A 275 27.50 -16.61 -7.77
CA ILE A 275 26.77 -17.02 -8.97
C ILE A 275 26.28 -15.80 -9.74
#